data_AF-A0A2E8H7S3-F1
#
_entry.id   AF-A0A2E8H7S3-F1
#
_cell.length_a   1.000
_cell.length_b   1.000
_cell.length_c   1.000
_cell.angle_alpha   90.00
_cell.angle_beta   90.00
_cell.angle_gamma   90.00
#
_symmetry.space_group_name_H-M   'P 1'
#
loop_
_entity.id
_entity.type
_entity.pdbx_description
1 polymer ?
#
loop_
_entity_poly.entity_id
_entity_poly.type
_entity_poly.pdbx_seq_one_letter_code
_entity_poly.pdbx_strand_id
1 'polypeptide(L)'
;MSRTASRRSSPPMASMARSTMSSARRRLAAASDVVSARGREWRRQRCNSVIRLAKDSGDNPPSALSPAVDTSASGRAGLTGASGARSAVDPRDRARRGKPGRRHPSSDGSSPSWPVIGPAAVGAGNGETQMEPRAASPGAARHGSAPLPSRGRARGAAGGGPSTGESAGRVGFVGSSPTTDSRRGYPDNSLPLCSPPSTFLSSQTRNQLDAMPFQTIADFRLTTRVVHGAGSISRLPDLFPEGSRVLVVADKGLADAGIVDQATAVFDDAQIPYALFTDVVGNPVARNVTAGARAYAQAGCDAILGLGGGSPMDVAKMIGVLVSHGGRIDQYLGAPAKITGDIPPLVCAATTYGTGSEVTPFAVLTNPKTQNKDPVISWKIAPQVAVLDPELCVALPVAVGGPTGMDALTHAIESYTNLMATPLTESIALGAIELIGQHLRTACANDYELEATEQMLLASCMAGMAFSQTRLGNVHAMSHPVGAQFGVHHGIANAILLPHVMDFNLQARLAKFGDIAQALGEDTDGLSDYDAACLAVEQVRQLNDDLGIPGQLREAGVKVSGVAALSKAAMQSGNVRVNPRQTTLDDMKTLFRTAI
;
A
#
# COMPACT_ATOMS: atom_id res chain seq x y z
N MET A 1 -38.06 -67.86 6.88
CA MET A 1 -38.11 -68.27 8.30
C MET A 1 -36.72 -68.15 8.92
N SER A 2 -36.66 -67.95 10.23
CA SER A 2 -35.46 -68.04 11.09
C SER A 2 -34.30 -67.04 10.87
N ARG A 3 -33.42 -66.99 11.88
CA ARG A 3 -32.21 -66.17 12.02
C ARG A 3 -31.02 -67.08 12.30
N THR A 4 -29.80 -66.59 12.07
CA THR A 4 -28.70 -66.74 13.03
C THR A 4 -27.73 -65.57 12.88
N ALA A 5 -27.01 -65.23 13.96
CA ALA A 5 -26.09 -64.10 14.00
C ALA A 5 -24.69 -64.55 14.43
N SER A 6 -23.66 -63.87 13.95
CA SER A 6 -22.27 -64.06 14.38
C SER A 6 -21.72 -62.72 14.86
N ARG A 7 -21.18 -62.68 16.09
CA ARG A 7 -20.54 -61.49 16.65
C ARG A 7 -19.04 -61.51 16.33
N ARG A 8 -18.50 -60.38 15.86
CA ARG A 8 -17.08 -60.03 16.01
C ARG A 8 -16.96 -58.72 16.78
N SER A 9 -15.94 -58.61 17.61
CA SER A 9 -15.69 -57.47 18.51
C SER A 9 -14.72 -56.47 17.89
N SER A 10 -15.02 -55.18 18.06
CA SER A 10 -14.14 -54.07 17.64
C SER A 10 -13.32 -53.55 18.83
N PRO A 11 -12.06 -53.12 18.61
CA PRO A 11 -11.24 -52.47 19.65
C PRO A 11 -11.66 -50.99 19.87
N PRO A 12 -11.31 -50.37 21.01
CA PRO A 12 -11.83 -49.06 21.39
C PRO A 12 -11.10 -47.88 20.70
N MET A 13 -11.85 -47.07 19.93
CA MET A 13 -11.37 -45.82 19.31
C MET A 13 -10.86 -44.76 20.30
N ALA A 14 -11.20 -44.86 21.58
CA ALA A 14 -10.92 -43.85 22.62
C ALA A 14 -9.43 -43.65 22.97
N SER A 15 -8.51 -44.42 22.37
CA SER A 15 -7.06 -44.25 22.51
C SER A 15 -6.47 -43.31 21.44
N MET A 16 -6.79 -43.51 20.16
CA MET A 16 -6.20 -42.73 19.06
C MET A 16 -6.53 -41.24 19.13
N ALA A 17 -7.77 -40.88 19.49
CA ALA A 17 -8.20 -39.48 19.61
C ALA A 17 -7.41 -38.67 20.67
N ARG A 18 -6.92 -39.34 21.73
CA ARG A 18 -6.07 -38.67 22.75
C ARG A 18 -4.65 -38.48 22.25
N SER A 19 -4.13 -39.43 21.47
CA SER A 19 -2.81 -39.33 20.83
C SER A 19 -2.74 -38.15 19.85
N THR A 20 -3.75 -38.00 18.97
CA THR A 20 -3.81 -36.90 17.99
C THR A 20 -4.02 -35.54 18.64
N MET A 21 -4.89 -35.40 19.63
CA MET A 21 -5.00 -34.14 20.39
C MET A 21 -3.71 -33.81 21.16
N SER A 22 -2.99 -34.82 21.67
CA SER A 22 -1.71 -34.63 22.36
C SER A 22 -0.58 -34.22 21.40
N SER A 23 -0.57 -34.69 20.15
CA SER A 23 0.40 -34.24 19.13
C SER A 23 0.06 -32.84 18.59
N ALA A 24 -1.23 -32.51 18.38
CA ALA A 24 -1.67 -31.18 17.99
C ALA A 24 -1.29 -30.12 19.04
N ARG A 25 -1.57 -30.36 20.32
CA ARG A 25 -1.17 -29.46 21.42
C ARG A 25 0.35 -29.27 21.52
N ARG A 26 1.15 -30.31 21.23
CA ARG A 26 2.63 -30.18 21.17
C ARG A 26 3.11 -29.37 19.96
N ARG A 27 2.42 -29.42 18.82
CA ARG A 27 2.73 -28.57 17.66
C ARG A 27 2.40 -27.10 17.92
N LEU A 28 1.23 -26.83 18.52
CA LEU A 28 0.84 -25.47 18.93
C LEU A 28 1.80 -24.88 19.97
N ALA A 29 2.19 -25.66 20.99
CA ALA A 29 3.19 -25.22 21.97
C ALA A 29 4.54 -24.91 21.30
N ALA A 30 5.02 -25.77 20.39
CA ALA A 30 6.28 -25.53 19.67
C ALA A 30 6.21 -24.30 18.73
N ALA A 31 5.07 -24.04 18.09
CA ALA A 31 4.85 -22.83 17.29
C ALA A 31 4.88 -21.58 18.18
N SER A 32 4.16 -21.60 19.30
CA SER A 32 4.16 -20.52 20.30
C SER A 32 5.56 -20.27 20.88
N ASP A 33 6.34 -21.32 21.17
CA ASP A 33 7.73 -21.19 21.62
C ASP A 33 8.65 -20.55 20.56
N VAL A 34 8.46 -20.87 19.27
CA VAL A 34 9.21 -20.28 18.15
C VAL A 34 8.81 -18.81 17.93
N VAL A 35 7.52 -18.49 17.93
CA VAL A 35 7.00 -17.11 17.90
C VAL A 35 7.55 -16.29 19.07
N SER A 36 7.47 -16.85 20.28
CA SER A 36 7.98 -16.23 21.50
C SER A 36 9.51 -16.08 21.47
N ALA A 37 10.24 -16.99 20.82
CA ALA A 37 11.67 -16.88 20.59
C ALA A 37 12.02 -15.79 19.57
N ARG A 38 11.32 -15.71 18.43
CA ARG A 38 11.45 -14.61 17.44
C ARG A 38 11.20 -13.25 18.11
N GLY A 39 10.09 -13.10 18.84
CA GLY A 39 9.79 -11.87 19.58
C GLY A 39 10.79 -11.53 20.71
N ARG A 40 11.44 -12.53 21.34
CA ARG A 40 12.55 -12.30 22.28
C ARG A 40 13.82 -11.84 21.58
N GLU A 41 14.14 -12.42 20.43
CA GLU A 41 15.34 -12.08 19.68
C GLU A 41 15.21 -10.73 18.96
N TRP A 42 14.06 -10.43 18.34
CA TRP A 42 13.76 -9.10 17.81
C TRP A 42 13.83 -8.02 18.91
N ARG A 43 13.35 -8.29 20.14
CA ARG A 43 13.55 -7.37 21.28
C ARG A 43 15.03 -7.09 21.58
N ARG A 44 15.90 -8.12 21.52
CA ARG A 44 17.36 -7.95 21.66
C ARG A 44 17.95 -7.15 20.51
N GLN A 45 17.55 -7.43 19.28
CA GLN A 45 18.03 -6.74 18.08
C GLN A 45 17.61 -5.26 18.08
N ARG A 46 16.38 -4.94 18.52
CA ARG A 46 15.89 -3.56 18.73
C ARG A 46 16.70 -2.81 19.79
N CYS A 47 17.00 -3.44 20.93
CA CYS A 47 17.90 -2.84 21.92
C CYS A 47 19.30 -2.60 21.33
N ASN A 48 19.84 -3.56 20.59
CA ASN A 48 21.16 -3.46 19.97
C ASN A 48 21.23 -2.40 18.85
N SER A 49 20.17 -2.20 18.05
CA SER A 49 20.14 -1.17 17.01
C SER A 49 20.03 0.24 17.60
N VAL A 50 19.19 0.44 18.63
CA VAL A 50 19.13 1.71 19.38
C VAL A 50 20.47 2.04 20.04
N ILE A 51 21.14 1.04 20.65
CA ILE A 51 22.47 1.21 21.26
C ILE A 51 23.57 1.52 20.22
N ARG A 52 23.44 1.06 18.97
CA ARG A 52 24.35 1.44 17.87
C ARG A 52 24.07 2.87 17.40
N LEU A 53 22.81 3.19 17.08
CA LEU A 53 22.40 4.51 16.60
C LEU A 53 22.77 5.65 17.57
N ALA A 54 22.69 5.45 18.89
CA ALA A 54 23.14 6.43 19.89
C ALA A 54 24.67 6.64 19.88
N LYS A 55 25.46 5.57 19.64
CA LYS A 55 26.91 5.69 19.50
C LYS A 55 27.31 6.41 18.21
N ASP A 56 26.58 6.16 17.13
CA ASP A 56 26.84 6.75 15.82
C ASP A 56 26.32 8.20 15.69
N SER A 57 25.39 8.64 16.55
CA SER A 57 24.98 10.05 16.65
C SER A 57 25.89 10.91 17.53
N GLY A 58 26.70 10.28 18.39
CA GLY A 58 27.55 10.96 19.39
C GLY A 58 26.84 11.29 20.70
N ASP A 59 25.58 10.85 20.86
CA ASP A 59 24.78 11.08 22.07
C ASP A 59 25.10 10.03 23.14
N ASN A 60 25.71 10.46 24.25
CA ASN A 60 25.89 9.58 25.41
C ASN A 60 24.51 9.14 25.95
N PRO A 61 24.21 7.83 26.05
CA PRO A 61 22.94 7.37 26.58
C PRO A 61 22.83 7.72 28.09
N PRO A 62 21.62 8.08 28.58
CA PRO A 62 21.42 8.37 30.00
C PRO A 62 21.72 7.13 30.85
N SER A 63 22.47 7.32 31.94
CA SER A 63 23.02 6.24 32.75
C SER A 63 21.99 5.63 33.71
N ALA A 64 21.04 4.86 33.17
CA ALA A 64 20.07 4.09 33.96
C ALA A 64 19.62 2.81 33.23
N LEU A 65 20.26 1.68 33.55
CA LEU A 65 19.71 0.30 33.55
C LEU A 65 20.85 -0.72 33.73
N SER A 66 21.31 -0.91 34.97
CA SER A 66 22.11 -2.09 35.33
C SER A 66 21.17 -3.29 35.52
N PRO A 67 21.41 -4.46 34.91
CA PRO A 67 20.65 -5.66 35.24
C PRO A 67 20.97 -6.10 36.68
N ALA A 68 19.94 -6.45 37.44
CA ALA A 68 20.13 -7.05 38.77
C ALA A 68 20.79 -8.42 38.61
N VAL A 69 21.90 -8.64 39.31
CA VAL A 69 22.57 -9.95 39.36
C VAL A 69 21.94 -10.77 40.46
N ASP A 70 21.28 -11.87 40.09
CA ASP A 70 20.80 -12.88 41.05
C ASP A 70 22.00 -13.66 41.61
N THR A 71 22.12 -13.73 42.93
CA THR A 71 23.27 -14.30 43.64
C THR A 71 22.85 -15.49 44.50
N SER A 72 22.73 -16.67 43.91
CA SER A 72 22.29 -17.89 44.62
C SER A 72 22.95 -19.20 44.12
N ALA A 73 24.28 -19.25 44.05
CA ALA A 73 25.04 -20.51 43.91
C ALA A 73 26.37 -20.48 44.67
N SER A 74 26.65 -21.53 45.45
CA SER A 74 27.79 -21.58 46.38
C SER A 74 29.00 -22.38 45.84
N GLY A 75 30.14 -21.69 45.76
CA GLY A 75 31.47 -22.19 46.12
C GLY A 75 32.04 -23.46 45.48
N ARG A 76 33.15 -23.27 44.74
CA ARG A 76 34.43 -23.92 45.10
C ARG A 76 35.62 -23.11 44.57
N ALA A 77 36.70 -23.07 45.35
CA ALA A 77 37.91 -22.34 45.00
C ALA A 77 38.94 -23.26 44.30
N GLY A 78 39.74 -22.67 43.41
CA GLY A 78 40.92 -23.27 42.80
C GLY A 78 41.94 -22.17 42.48
N LEU A 79 43.18 -22.34 42.93
CA LEU A 79 44.27 -21.35 42.82
C LEU A 79 45.37 -21.82 41.86
N THR A 80 46.36 -20.94 41.61
CA THR A 80 47.55 -21.10 40.73
C THR A 80 47.25 -20.99 39.22
N GLY A 81 48.11 -20.42 38.38
CA GLY A 81 49.34 -19.62 38.54
C GLY A 81 49.70 -18.98 37.18
N ALA A 82 50.07 -17.69 37.07
CA ALA A 82 51.37 -17.07 37.36
C ALA A 82 52.34 -16.98 36.15
N SER A 83 52.78 -15.76 35.81
CA SER A 83 53.75 -15.37 34.74
C SER A 83 53.33 -15.65 33.28
N GLY A 84 53.78 -14.95 32.24
CA GLY A 84 54.53 -13.69 32.05
C GLY A 84 54.53 -13.36 30.53
N ALA A 85 54.86 -12.21 29.93
CA ALA A 85 55.32 -10.87 30.32
C ALA A 85 56.29 -10.39 29.19
N ARG A 86 55.87 -9.37 28.39
CA ARG A 86 56.73 -8.57 27.44
C ARG A 86 57.19 -9.33 26.17
N SER A 87 57.64 -8.70 25.07
CA SER A 87 57.86 -7.27 24.73
C SER A 87 57.53 -6.97 23.25
N ALA A 88 57.24 -5.70 22.93
CA ALA A 88 57.05 -5.17 21.57
C ALA A 88 58.37 -4.82 20.84
N VAL A 89 58.30 -4.51 19.53
CA VAL A 89 58.92 -3.33 18.84
C VAL A 89 58.49 -3.24 17.36
N ASP A 90 58.24 -2.02 16.85
CA ASP A 90 58.14 -1.59 15.43
C ASP A 90 59.31 -0.59 15.18
N PRO A 91 60.04 -0.67 14.05
CA PRO A 91 59.85 0.38 13.03
C PRO A 91 60.05 -0.06 11.55
N ARG A 92 59.05 0.28 10.72
CA ARG A 92 59.12 0.98 9.41
C ARG A 92 60.51 1.26 8.78
N ASP A 93 60.67 1.14 7.45
CA ASP A 93 60.51 2.27 6.48
C ASP A 93 60.64 1.89 4.97
N ARG A 94 60.15 2.79 4.09
CA ARG A 94 60.59 3.16 2.70
C ARG A 94 60.78 2.14 1.53
N ALA A 95 59.93 2.38 0.50
CA ALA A 95 60.28 2.97 -0.83
C ALA A 95 60.36 2.13 -2.15
N ARG A 96 59.42 2.46 -3.06
CA ARG A 96 59.56 2.75 -4.52
C ARG A 96 60.60 1.98 -5.39
N ARG A 97 60.11 1.24 -6.41
CA ARG A 97 60.25 1.45 -7.89
C ARG A 97 59.97 0.16 -8.69
N GLY A 98 59.60 0.30 -9.97
CA GLY A 98 59.83 -0.74 -11.00
C GLY A 98 58.62 -1.19 -11.83
N LYS A 99 58.55 -0.77 -13.11
CA LYS A 99 57.94 -1.56 -14.20
C LYS A 99 59.08 -2.19 -15.00
N PRO A 100 58.91 -3.43 -15.49
CA PRO A 100 58.72 -3.67 -16.93
C PRO A 100 57.47 -4.57 -17.14
N GLY A 101 57.08 -5.03 -18.34
CA GLY A 101 57.55 -4.81 -19.72
C GLY A 101 56.73 -5.69 -20.68
N ARG A 102 56.48 -5.25 -21.92
CA ARG A 102 55.57 -5.93 -22.87
C ARG A 102 56.05 -7.33 -23.29
N ARG A 103 55.11 -8.24 -23.59
CA ARG A 103 55.17 -9.23 -24.69
C ARG A 103 53.76 -9.60 -25.18
N HIS A 104 53.65 -9.87 -26.48
CA HIS A 104 52.53 -10.44 -27.24
C HIS A 104 53.17 -11.37 -28.29
N PRO A 105 52.49 -12.43 -28.79
CA PRO A 105 51.78 -12.29 -30.07
C PRO A 105 50.51 -13.15 -30.23
N SER A 106 49.79 -12.95 -31.35
CA SER A 106 48.99 -13.91 -32.19
C SER A 106 48.05 -14.96 -31.56
N SER A 107 46.89 -15.29 -32.15
CA SER A 107 46.12 -14.73 -33.30
C SER A 107 44.69 -15.31 -33.31
N ASP A 108 43.84 -14.81 -34.23
CA ASP A 108 42.53 -15.36 -34.62
C ASP A 108 41.43 -15.28 -33.52
N GLY A 109 40.14 -15.07 -33.77
CA GLY A 109 39.28 -14.83 -34.95
C GLY A 109 37.83 -15.14 -34.49
N SER A 110 36.73 -14.49 -34.90
CA SER A 110 36.43 -13.50 -35.95
C SER A 110 35.22 -12.64 -35.56
N SER A 111 35.00 -11.48 -36.20
CA SER A 111 33.79 -10.64 -36.02
C SER A 111 32.66 -11.02 -37.00
N PRO A 112 31.44 -10.50 -36.82
CA PRO A 112 31.06 -9.28 -37.56
C PRO A 112 30.36 -8.21 -36.71
N SER A 113 30.17 -7.02 -37.29
CA SER A 113 29.76 -5.78 -36.62
C SER A 113 28.51 -5.14 -37.24
N TRP A 114 27.74 -4.39 -36.45
CA TRP A 114 26.75 -3.41 -36.93
C TRP A 114 27.20 -1.97 -36.58
N PRO A 115 26.85 -0.95 -37.39
CA PRO A 115 27.49 0.36 -37.35
C PRO A 115 26.86 1.36 -36.37
N VAL A 116 27.70 2.26 -35.84
CA VAL A 116 27.28 3.46 -35.10
C VAL A 116 27.18 4.64 -36.05
N ILE A 117 26.07 5.38 -36.02
CA ILE A 117 25.89 6.64 -36.77
C ILE A 117 26.10 7.83 -35.81
N GLY A 118 27.05 8.71 -36.15
CA GLY A 118 27.27 9.98 -35.45
C GLY A 118 26.52 11.15 -36.11
N PRO A 119 26.24 12.25 -35.39
CA PRO A 119 25.55 13.41 -35.94
C PRO A 119 26.46 14.25 -36.85
N ALA A 120 25.91 14.72 -37.97
CA ALA A 120 26.59 15.66 -38.88
C ALA A 120 26.25 17.12 -38.52
N ALA A 121 27.16 18.05 -38.82
CA ALA A 121 27.00 19.48 -38.53
C ALA A 121 27.37 20.37 -39.74
N VAL A 122 26.38 21.09 -40.27
CA VAL A 122 26.44 22.18 -41.26
C VAL A 122 25.18 23.03 -41.00
N GLY A 123 25.13 24.36 -41.12
CA GLY A 123 26.12 25.40 -41.40
C GLY A 123 25.43 26.77 -41.31
N ALA A 124 26.17 27.87 -41.13
CA ALA A 124 25.57 29.18 -40.80
C ALA A 124 24.96 29.93 -42.00
N GLY A 125 23.94 30.76 -41.73
CA GLY A 125 23.37 31.74 -42.66
C GLY A 125 22.63 32.84 -41.90
N ASN A 126 23.02 34.10 -42.11
CA ASN A 126 22.48 35.25 -41.37
C ASN A 126 21.24 35.84 -42.06
N GLY A 127 20.37 36.49 -41.30
CA GLY A 127 19.23 37.25 -41.81
C GLY A 127 18.48 37.99 -40.71
N GLU A 128 18.88 39.22 -40.40
CA GLU A 128 18.18 40.09 -39.46
C GLU A 128 16.94 40.72 -40.11
N THR A 129 15.85 40.86 -39.35
CA THR A 129 15.03 42.09 -39.40
C THR A 129 14.17 42.20 -38.15
N GLN A 130 14.26 43.34 -37.46
CA GLN A 130 13.33 43.69 -36.39
C GLN A 130 12.09 44.37 -36.99
N MET A 131 10.89 44.10 -36.45
CA MET A 131 9.87 45.14 -36.25
C MET A 131 8.73 44.69 -35.33
N GLU A 132 8.59 45.39 -34.22
CA GLU A 132 7.37 45.59 -33.45
C GLU A 132 7.19 47.13 -33.31
N PRO A 133 6.04 47.67 -32.85
CA PRO A 133 4.71 47.07 -32.67
C PRO A 133 3.60 47.90 -33.33
N ARG A 134 2.33 47.48 -33.20
CA ARG A 134 1.18 48.42 -33.08
C ARG A 134 -0.09 47.74 -32.58
N ALA A 135 -0.86 48.47 -31.76
CA ALA A 135 -2.17 48.06 -31.28
C ALA A 135 -3.26 48.98 -31.86
N ALA A 136 -4.42 48.42 -32.20
CA ALA A 136 -5.66 49.18 -32.42
C ALA A 136 -6.91 48.30 -32.27
N SER A 137 -7.85 48.78 -31.46
CA SER A 137 -9.30 48.56 -31.57
C SER A 137 -9.93 49.95 -31.85
N PRO A 138 -11.22 50.13 -32.19
CA PRO A 138 -12.35 49.20 -32.10
C PRO A 138 -13.32 49.18 -33.32
N GLY A 139 -14.41 48.41 -33.22
CA GLY A 139 -15.59 48.49 -34.11
C GLY A 139 -16.76 47.66 -33.54
N ALA A 140 -18.02 48.09 -33.70
CA ALA A 140 -19.16 47.46 -32.99
C ALA A 140 -20.53 47.56 -33.69
N ALA A 141 -21.28 46.45 -33.65
CA ALA A 141 -22.75 46.31 -33.75
C ALA A 141 -23.12 44.98 -33.03
N ARG A 142 -24.16 44.82 -32.18
CA ARG A 142 -25.60 45.14 -32.26
C ARG A 142 -26.30 44.35 -33.38
N HIS A 143 -27.44 43.66 -33.19
CA HIS A 143 -28.45 43.62 -32.11
C HIS A 143 -28.95 42.17 -31.85
N GLY A 144 -29.64 41.93 -30.71
CA GLY A 144 -30.46 40.71 -30.50
C GLY A 144 -30.73 40.40 -29.02
N SER A 145 -31.85 40.88 -28.46
CA SER A 145 -32.16 40.77 -27.02
C SER A 145 -33.57 40.23 -26.76
N ALA A 146 -33.71 39.21 -25.91
CA ALA A 146 -34.96 38.83 -25.24
C ALA A 146 -34.66 38.18 -23.86
N PRO A 147 -35.51 38.33 -22.81
CA PRO A 147 -35.08 38.10 -21.42
C PRO A 147 -35.71 36.87 -20.73
N LEU A 148 -35.03 36.36 -19.70
CA LEU A 148 -35.60 35.47 -18.69
C LEU A 148 -36.26 36.30 -17.55
N PRO A 149 -37.46 35.94 -17.06
CA PRO A 149 -38.13 36.64 -15.96
C PRO A 149 -37.55 36.27 -14.59
N SER A 150 -37.87 37.04 -13.56
CA SER A 150 -37.32 36.85 -12.20
C SER A 150 -38.36 36.94 -11.08
N ARG A 151 -38.04 36.29 -9.96
CA ARG A 151 -38.66 36.39 -8.62
C ARG A 151 -40.07 35.81 -8.42
N GLY A 152 -40.17 34.94 -7.43
CA GLY A 152 -41.41 34.57 -6.73
C GLY A 152 -41.09 34.03 -5.35
N ARG A 153 -41.40 34.78 -4.28
CA ARG A 153 -41.17 34.37 -2.88
C ARG A 153 -42.52 34.28 -2.19
N ALA A 154 -42.85 33.13 -1.59
CA ALA A 154 -44.08 32.93 -0.82
C ALA A 154 -43.79 32.25 0.53
N ARG A 155 -44.73 32.34 1.47
CA ARG A 155 -44.70 31.71 2.81
C ARG A 155 -45.95 30.84 2.99
N GLY A 156 -45.84 29.78 3.79
CA GLY A 156 -46.92 28.86 4.16
C GLY A 156 -46.34 27.45 4.30
N ALA A 157 -46.14 26.81 5.46
CA ALA A 157 -46.82 26.73 6.76
C ALA A 157 -47.72 25.48 6.90
N ALA A 158 -47.21 24.50 7.65
CA ALA A 158 -47.87 23.45 8.44
C ALA A 158 -48.92 22.51 7.81
N GLY A 159 -48.76 21.20 8.09
CA GLY A 159 -49.87 20.26 8.28
C GLY A 159 -49.79 18.94 7.51
N GLY A 160 -50.29 17.86 8.11
CA GLY A 160 -50.63 16.59 7.43
C GLY A 160 -49.66 15.43 7.67
N GLY A 161 -50.03 14.51 8.57
CA GLY A 161 -49.45 13.16 8.66
C GLY A 161 -50.11 12.17 7.66
N PRO A 162 -49.68 10.89 7.65
CA PRO A 162 -50.00 9.93 6.59
C PRO A 162 -51.41 9.34 6.66
N SER A 163 -51.81 8.69 5.55
CA SER A 163 -53.07 7.98 5.36
C SER A 163 -53.21 6.70 6.21
N THR A 164 -54.46 6.33 6.48
CA THR A 164 -54.87 5.26 7.40
C THR A 164 -54.74 3.83 6.85
N GLY A 165 -54.48 2.87 7.74
CA GLY A 165 -54.71 1.44 7.55
C GLY A 165 -55.28 0.81 8.83
N GLU A 166 -56.37 0.04 8.70
CA GLU A 166 -57.14 -0.61 9.77
C GLU A 166 -56.56 -1.99 10.16
N SER A 167 -56.90 -2.65 11.28
CA SER A 167 -57.43 -2.23 12.60
C SER A 167 -57.37 -3.43 13.61
N ALA A 168 -57.89 -3.22 14.84
CA ALA A 168 -58.31 -4.23 15.84
C ALA A 168 -57.23 -5.06 16.60
N GLY A 169 -57.31 -5.04 17.95
CA GLY A 169 -56.48 -5.86 18.86
C GLY A 169 -56.50 -5.41 20.34
N ARG A 170 -57.48 -5.87 21.14
CA ARG A 170 -57.73 -5.48 22.56
C ARG A 170 -58.15 -6.74 23.36
N VAL A 171 -57.89 -6.95 24.65
CA VAL A 171 -57.26 -6.17 25.77
C VAL A 171 -56.29 -7.14 26.53
N GLY A 172 -55.56 -6.85 27.62
CA GLY A 172 -55.51 -5.72 28.58
C GLY A 172 -54.53 -5.98 29.76
N PHE A 173 -54.74 -5.32 30.91
CA PHE A 173 -54.01 -5.49 32.20
C PHE A 173 -54.92 -6.31 33.19
N VAL A 174 -54.51 -7.00 34.28
CA VAL A 174 -53.84 -6.67 35.57
C VAL A 174 -53.48 -8.03 36.27
N GLY A 175 -52.55 -8.24 37.22
CA GLY A 175 -51.51 -7.36 37.80
C GLY A 175 -51.34 -7.36 39.35
N SER A 176 -51.19 -8.51 40.06
CA SER A 176 -50.93 -8.53 41.53
C SER A 176 -50.21 -9.79 42.08
N SER A 177 -49.54 -9.64 43.24
CA SER A 177 -48.92 -10.71 44.06
C SER A 177 -49.64 -10.85 45.43
N PRO A 178 -49.43 -11.93 46.20
CA PRO A 178 -48.86 -11.73 47.55
C PRO A 178 -47.96 -12.86 48.13
N THR A 179 -47.44 -12.55 49.32
CA THR A 179 -46.53 -13.23 50.27
C THR A 179 -47.20 -14.42 51.06
N THR A 180 -46.64 -15.16 52.06
CA THR A 180 -45.46 -15.04 52.98
C THR A 180 -45.21 -16.34 53.80
N ASP A 181 -43.98 -16.52 54.35
CA ASP A 181 -43.60 -17.32 55.58
C ASP A 181 -43.87 -18.88 55.56
N SER A 182 -43.33 -19.79 56.38
CA SER A 182 -42.51 -19.66 57.60
C SER A 182 -41.67 -20.90 58.03
N ARG A 183 -40.47 -20.68 58.62
CA ARG A 183 -39.88 -21.28 59.88
C ARG A 183 -39.71 -22.84 59.98
N ARG A 184 -38.80 -23.45 60.78
CA ARG A 184 -37.69 -23.08 61.72
C ARG A 184 -36.82 -24.32 62.05
N GLY A 185 -35.53 -24.19 62.39
CA GLY A 185 -34.70 -25.28 62.99
C GLY A 185 -33.18 -24.98 63.08
N TYR A 186 -32.50 -25.41 64.15
CA TYR A 186 -31.06 -25.22 64.51
C TYR A 186 -30.55 -26.52 65.21
N PRO A 187 -29.24 -26.77 65.51
CA PRO A 187 -28.06 -25.90 65.36
C PRO A 187 -26.78 -26.51 64.69
N ASP A 188 -25.94 -25.59 64.19
CA ASP A 188 -24.45 -25.53 64.17
C ASP A 188 -23.57 -26.72 64.66
N ASN A 189 -22.66 -27.25 63.82
CA ASN A 189 -21.20 -26.94 63.87
C ASN A 189 -20.34 -27.49 62.69
N SER A 190 -19.10 -26.99 62.59
CA SER A 190 -17.93 -27.39 61.77
C SER A 190 -17.90 -27.26 60.22
N LEU A 191 -17.29 -26.15 59.78
CA LEU A 191 -16.45 -25.92 58.57
C LEU A 191 -16.61 -26.85 57.33
N PRO A 192 -17.21 -26.37 56.22
CA PRO A 192 -17.17 -27.04 54.92
C PRO A 192 -15.91 -26.69 54.09
N LEU A 193 -15.30 -27.71 53.47
CA LEU A 193 -14.29 -27.56 52.42
C LEU A 193 -14.92 -27.00 51.13
N CYS A 194 -14.35 -25.94 50.57
CA CYS A 194 -14.87 -25.33 49.34
C CYS A 194 -14.52 -26.16 48.10
N SER A 195 -15.51 -26.88 47.54
CA SER A 195 -15.45 -27.44 46.19
C SER A 195 -16.24 -26.55 45.21
N PRO A 196 -15.80 -26.38 43.95
CA PRO A 196 -16.23 -25.27 43.12
C PRO A 196 -17.63 -25.48 42.49
N PRO A 197 -18.56 -24.51 42.60
CA PRO A 197 -19.72 -24.44 41.74
C PRO A 197 -19.33 -23.90 40.36
N SER A 198 -19.89 -24.47 39.31
CA SER A 198 -19.67 -24.03 37.93
C SER A 198 -20.39 -22.72 37.63
N THR A 199 -19.63 -21.62 37.49
CA THR A 199 -20.12 -20.41 36.81
C THR A 199 -19.77 -20.46 35.32
N PHE A 200 -20.80 -20.46 34.47
CA PHE A 200 -20.62 -20.07 33.07
C PHE A 200 -20.03 -18.65 33.04
N LEU A 201 -18.89 -18.47 32.38
CA LEU A 201 -18.44 -17.14 31.97
C LEU A 201 -19.42 -16.64 30.90
N SER A 202 -20.30 -15.71 31.29
CA SER A 202 -21.20 -15.06 30.34
C SER A 202 -20.41 -14.25 29.31
N SER A 203 -20.86 -14.27 28.06
CA SER A 203 -20.18 -13.69 26.90
C SER A 203 -20.26 -12.16 26.82
N GLN A 204 -20.19 -11.46 27.97
CA GLN A 204 -20.52 -10.04 28.09
C GLN A 204 -19.32 -9.09 28.29
N THR A 205 -18.11 -9.58 28.54
CA THR A 205 -16.89 -8.74 28.62
C THR A 205 -16.10 -8.63 27.31
N ARG A 206 -16.63 -9.14 26.18
CA ARG A 206 -16.11 -8.82 24.83
C ARG A 206 -16.83 -7.62 24.17
N ASN A 207 -17.85 -7.04 24.81
CA ASN A 207 -18.60 -5.87 24.33
C ASN A 207 -18.19 -4.58 25.05
N GLN A 208 -16.88 -4.31 25.10
CA GLN A 208 -16.37 -2.93 25.12
C GLN A 208 -15.63 -2.66 23.80
N LEU A 209 -16.40 -2.78 22.71
CA LEU A 209 -16.29 -1.81 21.64
C LEU A 209 -16.54 -0.44 22.27
N ASP A 210 -15.48 0.32 22.52
CA ASP A 210 -15.62 1.74 22.86
C ASP A 210 -16.41 2.37 21.71
N ALA A 211 -17.62 2.83 22.03
CA ALA A 211 -18.59 3.22 21.03
C ALA A 211 -18.18 4.58 20.44
N MET A 212 -17.26 4.52 19.45
CA MET A 212 -16.90 5.62 18.56
C MET A 212 -18.18 6.32 18.14
N PRO A 213 -18.47 7.52 18.67
CA PRO A 213 -19.77 8.10 18.47
C PRO A 213 -19.89 8.49 17.00
N PHE A 214 -20.99 8.10 16.34
CA PHE A 214 -21.35 8.50 14.98
C PHE A 214 -21.72 10.01 14.89
N GLN A 215 -21.03 10.86 15.65
CA GLN A 215 -21.19 12.32 15.74
C GLN A 215 -20.35 13.06 14.70
N THR A 216 -19.36 12.42 14.09
CA THR A 216 -18.63 12.93 12.92
C THR A 216 -19.19 12.36 11.63
N ILE A 217 -19.66 13.24 10.74
CA ILE A 217 -20.06 12.89 9.38
C ILE A 217 -18.79 12.58 8.58
N ALA A 218 -18.69 11.35 8.07
CA ALA A 218 -17.67 10.94 7.11
C ALA A 218 -18.26 10.86 5.69
N ASP A 219 -17.46 11.21 4.70
CA ASP A 219 -17.78 11.09 3.27
C ASP A 219 -16.89 9.99 2.68
N PHE A 220 -17.50 9.02 1.99
CA PHE A 220 -16.81 7.90 1.34
C PHE A 220 -17.25 7.87 -0.12
N ARG A 221 -16.28 7.98 -1.04
CA ARG A 221 -16.57 8.10 -2.48
C ARG A 221 -15.93 6.97 -3.26
N LEU A 222 -16.78 6.24 -3.98
CA LEU A 222 -16.39 5.32 -5.04
C LEU A 222 -17.17 5.69 -6.30
N THR A 223 -16.54 6.45 -7.19
CA THR A 223 -17.13 6.90 -8.47
C THR A 223 -16.90 5.92 -9.62
N THR A 224 -15.99 4.96 -9.43
CA THR A 224 -15.52 4.03 -10.45
C THR A 224 -16.31 2.73 -10.42
N ARG A 225 -16.85 2.31 -11.58
CA ARG A 225 -17.35 0.95 -11.79
C ARG A 225 -16.16 0.00 -11.91
N VAL A 226 -16.11 -1.07 -11.13
CA VAL A 226 -15.10 -2.14 -11.31
C VAL A 226 -15.66 -3.25 -12.19
N VAL A 227 -14.83 -3.73 -13.11
CA VAL A 227 -15.03 -4.94 -13.93
C VAL A 227 -13.77 -5.79 -13.72
N HIS A 228 -13.92 -7.06 -13.38
CA HIS A 228 -12.80 -7.95 -13.08
C HIS A 228 -13.06 -9.37 -13.59
N GLY A 229 -12.04 -10.21 -13.53
CA GLY A 229 -12.06 -11.60 -13.99
C GLY A 229 -11.24 -11.80 -15.26
N ALA A 230 -10.76 -13.03 -15.47
CA ALA A 230 -10.04 -13.42 -16.69
C ALA A 230 -10.86 -13.13 -17.95
N GLY A 231 -10.24 -12.49 -18.94
CA GLY A 231 -10.88 -12.09 -20.19
C GLY A 231 -11.83 -10.89 -20.06
N SER A 232 -11.88 -10.21 -18.92
CA SER A 232 -12.69 -8.99 -18.73
C SER A 232 -12.27 -7.83 -19.63
N ILE A 233 -11.07 -7.84 -20.23
CA ILE A 233 -10.64 -6.90 -21.26
C ILE A 233 -11.51 -6.97 -22.53
N SER A 234 -12.12 -8.12 -22.82
CA SER A 234 -13.10 -8.27 -23.91
C SER A 234 -14.32 -7.35 -23.77
N ARG A 235 -14.58 -6.81 -22.57
CA ARG A 235 -15.69 -5.90 -22.30
C ARG A 235 -15.47 -4.47 -22.76
N LEU A 236 -14.26 -4.07 -23.16
CA LEU A 236 -13.93 -2.69 -23.55
C LEU A 236 -15.00 -1.99 -24.44
N PRO A 237 -15.63 -2.64 -25.45
CA PRO A 237 -16.66 -2.00 -26.27
C PRO A 237 -17.90 -1.54 -25.48
N ASP A 238 -18.28 -2.26 -24.41
CA ASP A 238 -19.41 -1.92 -23.52
C ASP A 238 -19.09 -0.80 -22.51
N LEU A 239 -17.83 -0.37 -22.44
CA LEU A 239 -17.34 0.54 -21.40
C LEU A 239 -17.14 1.98 -21.90
N PHE A 240 -17.21 2.19 -23.22
CA PHE A 240 -17.19 3.50 -23.86
C PHE A 240 -18.58 3.88 -24.42
N PRO A 241 -18.87 5.18 -24.60
CA PRO A 241 -20.05 5.60 -25.34
C PRO A 241 -20.08 5.08 -26.79
N GLU A 242 -21.27 4.87 -27.33
CA GLU A 242 -21.45 4.50 -28.73
C GLU A 242 -20.85 5.56 -29.68
N GLY A 243 -20.05 5.12 -30.65
CA GLY A 243 -19.38 5.99 -31.62
C GLY A 243 -18.10 6.66 -31.13
N SER A 244 -17.64 6.41 -29.90
CA SER A 244 -16.41 7.00 -29.35
C SER A 244 -15.15 6.70 -30.18
N ARG A 245 -14.21 7.66 -30.17
CA ARG A 245 -12.83 7.45 -30.61
C ARG A 245 -11.86 7.50 -29.43
N VAL A 246 -11.21 6.37 -29.17
CA VAL A 246 -10.40 6.15 -27.94
C VAL A 246 -8.93 6.53 -28.17
N LEU A 247 -8.33 7.30 -27.26
CA LEU A 247 -6.87 7.36 -27.13
C LEU A 247 -6.41 6.27 -26.16
N VAL A 248 -5.64 5.29 -26.65
CA VAL A 248 -4.97 4.30 -25.80
C VAL A 248 -3.64 4.89 -25.31
N VAL A 249 -3.54 5.06 -24.00
CA VAL A 249 -2.37 5.61 -23.28
C VAL A 249 -1.69 4.46 -22.56
N ALA A 250 -0.49 4.10 -23.00
CA ALA A 250 0.32 3.01 -22.47
C ALA A 250 1.81 3.42 -22.40
N ASP A 251 2.66 2.57 -21.84
CA ASP A 251 4.11 2.70 -21.97
C ASP A 251 4.70 1.73 -23.01
N LYS A 252 5.94 2.01 -23.44
CA LYS A 252 6.63 1.21 -24.45
C LYS A 252 6.92 -0.23 -24.01
N GLY A 253 7.04 -0.51 -22.71
CA GLY A 253 7.26 -1.88 -22.23
C GLY A 253 6.05 -2.77 -22.50
N LEU A 254 4.84 -2.25 -22.31
CA LEU A 254 3.58 -2.94 -22.61
C LEU A 254 3.36 -3.12 -24.12
N ALA A 255 3.82 -2.18 -24.94
CA ALA A 255 3.80 -2.29 -26.40
C ALA A 255 4.80 -3.37 -26.88
N ASP A 256 6.04 -3.34 -26.38
CA ASP A 256 7.08 -4.32 -26.73
C ASP A 256 6.76 -5.75 -26.20
N ALA A 257 5.83 -5.86 -25.25
CA ALA A 257 5.29 -7.12 -24.72
C ALA A 257 4.00 -7.60 -25.40
N GLY A 258 3.44 -6.85 -26.37
CA GLY A 258 2.19 -7.21 -27.06
C GLY A 258 0.90 -7.01 -26.26
N ILE A 259 0.98 -6.50 -25.02
CA ILE A 259 -0.18 -6.24 -24.16
C ILE A 259 -1.05 -5.11 -24.72
N VAL A 260 -0.44 -4.13 -25.40
CA VAL A 260 -1.18 -3.11 -26.15
C VAL A 260 -1.98 -3.74 -27.30
N ASP A 261 -1.35 -4.65 -28.07
CA ASP A 261 -1.98 -5.31 -29.22
C ASP A 261 -3.16 -6.19 -28.81
N GLN A 262 -3.04 -6.90 -27.66
CA GLN A 262 -4.14 -7.67 -27.06
C GLN A 262 -5.35 -6.78 -26.73
N ALA A 263 -5.12 -5.58 -26.19
CA ALA A 263 -6.19 -4.64 -25.86
C ALA A 263 -6.79 -3.96 -27.10
N THR A 264 -5.99 -3.67 -28.13
CA THR A 264 -6.47 -3.03 -29.36
C THR A 264 -7.21 -3.97 -30.28
N ALA A 265 -6.86 -5.27 -30.31
CA ALA A 265 -7.60 -6.29 -31.06
C ALA A 265 -9.10 -6.30 -30.70
N VAL A 266 -9.44 -6.05 -29.42
CA VAL A 266 -10.83 -5.91 -28.96
C VAL A 266 -11.54 -4.70 -29.59
N PHE A 267 -10.83 -3.60 -29.84
CA PHE A 267 -11.37 -2.45 -30.57
C PHE A 267 -11.46 -2.72 -32.08
N ASP A 268 -10.48 -3.40 -32.67
CA ASP A 268 -10.49 -3.78 -34.09
C ASP A 268 -11.68 -4.73 -34.40
N ASP A 269 -11.89 -5.78 -33.60
CA ASP A 269 -13.04 -6.69 -33.73
C ASP A 269 -14.39 -5.96 -33.55
N ALA A 270 -14.44 -4.99 -32.63
CA ALA A 270 -15.62 -4.14 -32.41
C ALA A 270 -15.76 -2.97 -33.40
N GLN A 271 -14.81 -2.79 -34.33
CA GLN A 271 -14.72 -1.66 -35.26
C GLN A 271 -14.71 -0.27 -34.59
N ILE A 272 -14.22 -0.18 -33.35
CA ILE A 272 -14.08 1.06 -32.59
C ILE A 272 -12.79 1.77 -33.01
N PRO A 273 -12.85 3.03 -33.49
CA PRO A 273 -11.64 3.74 -33.92
C PRO A 273 -10.80 4.15 -32.72
N TYR A 274 -9.51 3.85 -32.74
CA TYR A 274 -8.56 4.26 -31.70
C TYR A 274 -7.31 4.95 -32.25
N ALA A 275 -6.52 5.54 -31.36
CA ALA A 275 -5.17 6.04 -31.62
C ALA A 275 -4.25 5.68 -30.45
N LEU A 276 -2.96 5.48 -30.72
CA LEU A 276 -1.98 5.05 -29.72
C LEU A 276 -1.11 6.22 -29.22
N PHE A 277 -0.85 6.23 -27.91
CA PHE A 277 0.20 7.03 -27.29
C PHE A 277 0.97 6.15 -26.29
N THR A 278 2.05 5.53 -26.77
CA THR A 278 2.91 4.59 -26.03
C THR A 278 4.17 5.24 -25.43
N ASP A 279 4.37 6.55 -25.65
CA ASP A 279 5.51 7.34 -25.15
C ASP A 279 5.39 7.72 -23.65
N VAL A 280 4.68 6.93 -22.83
CA VAL A 280 4.71 7.11 -21.37
C VAL A 280 6.05 6.60 -20.82
N VAL A 281 6.61 7.35 -19.87
CA VAL A 281 7.78 6.93 -19.09
C VAL A 281 7.40 6.84 -17.61
N GLY A 282 8.00 5.89 -16.89
CA GLY A 282 7.85 5.78 -15.44
C GLY A 282 8.25 7.07 -14.71
N ASN A 283 7.54 7.40 -13.62
CA ASN A 283 7.64 8.69 -12.92
C ASN A 283 7.32 9.88 -13.86
N PRO A 284 6.10 9.96 -14.43
CA PRO A 284 5.78 10.81 -15.57
C PRO A 284 6.04 12.30 -15.35
N VAL A 285 6.40 12.99 -16.43
CA VAL A 285 6.71 14.43 -16.45
C VAL A 285 5.82 15.18 -17.43
N ALA A 286 5.69 16.49 -17.24
CA ALA A 286 4.70 17.33 -17.96
C ALA A 286 4.72 17.17 -19.50
N ARG A 287 5.90 16.90 -20.10
CA ARG A 287 6.02 16.68 -21.55
C ARG A 287 5.22 15.47 -22.06
N ASN A 288 5.10 14.38 -21.29
CA ASN A 288 4.35 13.19 -21.70
C ASN A 288 2.86 13.51 -21.78
N VAL A 289 2.34 14.22 -20.77
CA VAL A 289 0.94 14.69 -20.72
C VAL A 289 0.64 15.63 -21.90
N THR A 290 1.52 16.60 -22.18
CA THR A 290 1.36 17.52 -23.33
C THR A 290 1.47 16.82 -24.68
N ALA A 291 2.27 15.76 -24.81
CA ALA A 291 2.36 14.95 -26.02
C ALA A 291 1.09 14.10 -26.23
N GLY A 292 0.62 13.39 -25.20
CA GLY A 292 -0.62 12.60 -25.28
C GLY A 292 -1.87 13.46 -25.52
N ALA A 293 -1.96 14.65 -24.89
CA ALA A 293 -3.05 15.60 -25.15
C ALA A 293 -3.00 16.18 -26.58
N ARG A 294 -1.81 16.22 -27.21
CA ARG A 294 -1.70 16.53 -28.65
C ARG A 294 -2.14 15.36 -29.51
N ALA A 295 -1.75 14.13 -29.18
CA ALA A 295 -2.16 12.92 -29.90
C ALA A 295 -3.70 12.78 -29.90
N TYR A 296 -4.33 12.95 -28.72
CA TYR A 296 -5.78 13.04 -28.53
C TYR A 296 -6.44 13.99 -29.54
N ALA A 297 -5.98 15.24 -29.57
CA ALA A 297 -6.55 16.28 -30.42
C ALA A 297 -6.25 16.08 -31.93
N GLN A 298 -5.10 15.50 -32.28
CA GLN A 298 -4.72 15.22 -33.66
C GLN A 298 -5.47 14.03 -34.26
N ALA A 299 -5.76 13.00 -33.45
CA ALA A 299 -6.58 11.87 -33.85
C ALA A 299 -8.09 12.17 -33.84
N GLY A 300 -8.51 13.24 -33.17
CA GLY A 300 -9.93 13.57 -32.97
C GLY A 300 -10.60 12.65 -31.96
N CYS A 301 -9.88 12.23 -30.92
CA CYS A 301 -10.40 11.37 -29.85
C CYS A 301 -11.43 12.11 -28.98
N ASP A 302 -12.37 11.35 -28.42
CA ASP A 302 -13.38 11.81 -27.46
C ASP A 302 -13.39 11.00 -26.15
N ALA A 303 -12.61 9.91 -26.07
CA ALA A 303 -12.47 9.05 -24.90
C ALA A 303 -11.01 8.59 -24.71
N ILE A 304 -10.69 8.01 -23.55
CA ILE A 304 -9.34 7.60 -23.16
C ILE A 304 -9.36 6.20 -22.51
N LEU A 305 -8.47 5.31 -22.96
CA LEU A 305 -8.08 4.09 -22.25
C LEU A 305 -6.70 4.29 -21.63
N GLY A 306 -6.62 4.34 -20.29
CA GLY A 306 -5.35 4.23 -19.57
C GLY A 306 -4.99 2.75 -19.38
N LEU A 307 -4.15 2.19 -20.24
CA LEU A 307 -3.70 0.80 -20.18
C LEU A 307 -2.30 0.74 -19.56
N GLY A 308 -2.18 0.14 -18.38
CA GLY A 308 -0.88 -0.13 -17.78
C GLY A 308 -0.86 -0.18 -16.27
N GLY A 309 0.31 0.08 -15.69
CA GLY A 309 0.44 0.44 -14.29
C GLY A 309 0.08 1.90 -14.02
N GLY A 310 0.38 2.37 -12.80
CA GLY A 310 0.02 3.74 -12.38
C GLY A 310 0.60 4.86 -13.25
N SER A 311 1.75 4.68 -13.93
CA SER A 311 2.32 5.75 -14.78
C SER A 311 1.50 6.03 -16.05
N PRO A 312 1.11 5.03 -16.87
CA PRO A 312 0.12 5.23 -17.93
C PRO A 312 -1.23 5.78 -17.44
N MET A 313 -1.78 5.24 -16.36
CA MET A 313 -3.07 5.69 -15.82
C MET A 313 -3.05 7.14 -15.34
N ASP A 314 -2.00 7.56 -14.63
CA ASP A 314 -1.81 8.94 -14.18
C ASP A 314 -1.65 9.89 -15.37
N VAL A 315 -0.94 9.49 -16.44
CA VAL A 315 -0.84 10.28 -17.67
C VAL A 315 -2.21 10.37 -18.37
N ALA A 316 -2.98 9.29 -18.44
CA ALA A 316 -4.33 9.28 -19.02
C ALA A 316 -5.27 10.27 -18.30
N LYS A 317 -5.31 10.24 -16.96
CA LYS A 317 -6.04 11.22 -16.14
C LYS A 317 -5.61 12.66 -16.41
N MET A 318 -4.30 12.90 -16.48
CA MET A 318 -3.75 14.23 -16.70
C MET A 318 -3.96 14.74 -18.14
N ILE A 319 -4.03 13.86 -19.13
CA ILE A 319 -4.48 14.18 -20.50
C ILE A 319 -5.94 14.63 -20.45
N GLY A 320 -6.82 13.88 -19.78
CA GLY A 320 -8.21 14.25 -19.55
C GLY A 320 -8.38 15.64 -18.92
N VAL A 321 -7.54 15.99 -17.93
CA VAL A 321 -7.49 17.34 -17.35
C VAL A 321 -7.12 18.39 -18.40
N LEU A 322 -6.04 18.18 -19.18
CA LEU A 322 -5.59 19.14 -20.18
C LEU A 322 -6.59 19.35 -21.33
N VAL A 323 -7.29 18.32 -21.80
CA VAL A 323 -8.23 18.46 -22.91
C VAL A 323 -9.54 19.12 -22.49
N SER A 324 -10.01 18.90 -21.25
CA SER A 324 -11.19 19.61 -20.71
C SER A 324 -10.90 21.02 -20.18
N HIS A 325 -9.70 21.30 -19.66
CA HIS A 325 -9.40 22.55 -18.93
C HIS A 325 -8.28 23.41 -19.53
N GLY A 326 -7.53 22.90 -20.52
CA GLY A 326 -6.44 23.60 -21.19
C GLY A 326 -5.21 23.87 -20.31
N GLY A 327 -4.54 25.00 -20.57
CA GLY A 327 -3.42 25.48 -19.75
C GLY A 327 -2.17 24.59 -19.79
N ARG A 328 -1.57 24.35 -18.62
CA ARG A 328 -0.40 23.47 -18.43
C ARG A 328 -0.61 22.58 -17.20
N ILE A 329 -0.18 21.33 -17.26
CA ILE A 329 -0.46 20.37 -16.18
C ILE A 329 0.20 20.76 -14.84
N ASP A 330 1.35 21.45 -14.87
CA ASP A 330 2.01 21.98 -13.67
C ASP A 330 1.23 23.10 -12.96
N GLN A 331 0.12 23.59 -13.54
CA GLN A 331 -0.80 24.54 -12.92
C GLN A 331 -1.85 23.87 -12.02
N TYR A 332 -2.07 22.55 -12.13
CA TYR A 332 -3.10 21.79 -11.40
C TYR A 332 -2.56 21.03 -10.18
N LEU A 333 -1.23 20.95 -10.03
CA LEU A 333 -0.56 20.32 -8.90
C LEU A 333 -1.00 20.95 -7.57
N GLY A 334 -1.52 20.14 -6.65
CA GLY A 334 -2.06 20.60 -5.36
C GLY A 334 -3.22 21.61 -5.45
N ALA A 335 -3.82 21.81 -6.63
CA ALA A 335 -4.79 22.86 -6.91
C ALA A 335 -6.17 22.30 -7.34
N PRO A 336 -6.85 21.48 -6.52
CA PRO A 336 -8.08 20.76 -6.89
C PRO A 336 -9.20 21.70 -7.38
N ALA A 337 -9.27 22.92 -6.83
CA ALA A 337 -10.27 23.93 -7.20
C ALA A 337 -10.17 24.44 -8.66
N LYS A 338 -9.15 24.05 -9.42
CA LYS A 338 -9.03 24.34 -10.87
C LYS A 338 -9.68 23.28 -11.76
N ILE A 339 -10.03 22.11 -11.22
CA ILE A 339 -10.70 21.03 -11.96
C ILE A 339 -12.20 21.17 -11.69
N THR A 340 -12.84 22.02 -12.49
CA THR A 340 -14.24 22.45 -12.33
C THR A 340 -15.20 21.62 -13.17
N GLY A 341 -14.82 21.29 -14.41
CA GLY A 341 -15.53 20.40 -15.31
C GLY A 341 -15.10 18.94 -15.13
N ASP A 342 -15.86 18.04 -15.75
CA ASP A 342 -15.49 16.62 -15.83
C ASP A 342 -14.48 16.39 -16.97
N ILE A 343 -13.71 15.31 -16.86
CA ILE A 343 -12.81 14.85 -17.95
C ILE A 343 -13.59 13.97 -18.95
N PRO A 344 -13.06 13.71 -20.16
CA PRO A 344 -13.67 12.75 -21.08
C PRO A 344 -13.79 11.35 -20.47
N PRO A 345 -14.62 10.45 -21.05
CA PRO A 345 -14.72 9.06 -20.60
C PRO A 345 -13.34 8.40 -20.49
N LEU A 346 -12.98 8.00 -19.27
CA LEU A 346 -11.72 7.36 -18.92
C LEU A 346 -12.01 5.97 -18.37
N VAL A 347 -11.61 4.96 -19.15
CA VAL A 347 -11.47 3.58 -18.68
C VAL A 347 -10.01 3.35 -18.33
N CYS A 348 -9.74 2.69 -17.21
CA CYS A 348 -8.40 2.26 -16.81
C CYS A 348 -8.33 0.74 -16.80
N ALA A 349 -7.38 0.15 -17.54
CA ALA A 349 -7.10 -1.28 -17.53
C ALA A 349 -5.74 -1.51 -16.84
N ALA A 350 -5.78 -2.17 -15.68
CA ALA A 350 -4.61 -2.36 -14.85
C ALA A 350 -3.74 -3.52 -15.36
N THR A 351 -2.44 -3.25 -15.56
CA THR A 351 -1.42 -4.28 -15.89
C THR A 351 -0.40 -4.46 -14.75
N THR A 352 -0.72 -4.00 -13.53
CA THR A 352 0.10 -4.16 -12.32
C THR A 352 -0.78 -4.17 -11.06
N TYR A 353 -0.58 -5.13 -10.17
CA TYR A 353 -1.29 -5.25 -8.89
C TYR A 353 -0.64 -4.43 -7.75
N GLY A 354 -0.57 -3.10 -7.88
CA GLY A 354 0.06 -2.25 -6.86
C GLY A 354 -0.56 -0.88 -6.59
N THR A 355 -0.76 -0.09 -7.65
CA THR A 355 -0.92 1.37 -7.50
C THR A 355 -2.33 1.84 -7.13
N GLY A 356 -3.36 1.02 -7.34
CA GLY A 356 -4.76 1.43 -7.20
C GLY A 356 -5.20 2.59 -8.11
N SER A 357 -4.38 3.04 -9.07
CA SER A 357 -4.67 4.25 -9.87
C SER A 357 -5.93 4.09 -10.73
N GLU A 358 -6.30 2.87 -11.07
CA GLU A 358 -7.55 2.51 -11.73
C GLU A 358 -8.82 2.97 -10.97
N VAL A 359 -8.75 3.22 -9.66
CA VAL A 359 -9.87 3.71 -8.83
C VAL A 359 -9.62 5.02 -8.07
N THR A 360 -8.39 5.58 -8.09
CA THR A 360 -8.05 6.74 -7.24
C THR A 360 -8.34 8.11 -7.88
N PRO A 361 -8.70 9.14 -7.08
CA PRO A 361 -8.89 10.54 -7.54
C PRO A 361 -7.56 11.30 -7.68
N PHE A 362 -6.44 10.60 -7.86
CA PHE A 362 -5.09 11.13 -7.89
C PHE A 362 -4.39 10.86 -9.23
N ALA A 363 -3.52 11.76 -9.65
CA ALA A 363 -2.53 11.51 -10.68
C ALA A 363 -1.20 12.19 -10.29
N VAL A 364 -0.11 11.44 -10.23
CA VAL A 364 1.17 11.90 -9.68
C VAL A 364 2.09 12.38 -10.81
N LEU A 365 2.63 13.59 -10.66
CA LEU A 365 3.59 14.16 -11.60
C LEU A 365 4.95 14.38 -10.92
N THR A 366 6.02 13.98 -11.58
CA THR A 366 7.38 14.33 -11.16
C THR A 366 7.62 15.82 -11.45
N ASN A 367 7.75 16.62 -10.41
CA ASN A 367 7.95 18.06 -10.53
C ASN A 367 9.46 18.41 -10.47
N PRO A 368 10.09 18.84 -11.57
CA PRO A 368 11.53 19.13 -11.60
C PRO A 368 11.91 20.39 -10.82
N LYS A 369 10.95 21.22 -10.40
CA LYS A 369 11.20 22.44 -9.60
C LYS A 369 11.33 22.12 -8.10
N THR A 370 10.60 21.12 -7.61
CA THR A 370 10.60 20.69 -6.20
C THR A 370 11.45 19.45 -5.96
N GLN A 371 11.83 18.73 -7.02
CA GLN A 371 12.43 17.39 -6.95
C GLN A 371 11.57 16.43 -6.10
N ASN A 372 10.26 16.49 -6.31
CA ASN A 372 9.27 15.70 -5.59
C ASN A 372 8.18 15.16 -6.53
N LYS A 373 7.44 14.17 -6.03
CA LYS A 373 6.20 13.67 -6.64
C LYS A 373 5.01 14.48 -6.11
N ASP A 374 4.53 15.42 -6.91
CA ASP A 374 3.43 16.31 -6.56
C ASP A 374 2.15 15.85 -7.30
N PRO A 375 1.00 15.67 -6.60
CA PRO A 375 -0.21 15.14 -7.22
C PRO A 375 -1.13 16.23 -7.80
N VAL A 376 -1.74 15.93 -8.95
CA VAL A 376 -3.05 16.45 -9.35
C VAL A 376 -4.12 15.64 -8.59
N ILE A 377 -5.11 16.32 -8.01
CA ILE A 377 -6.15 15.67 -7.18
C ILE A 377 -7.52 16.21 -7.57
N SER A 378 -8.46 15.32 -7.91
CA SER A 378 -9.90 15.62 -7.93
C SER A 378 -10.72 14.34 -8.06
N TRP A 379 -11.88 14.26 -7.40
CA TRP A 379 -12.86 13.20 -7.67
C TRP A 379 -13.41 13.25 -9.11
N LYS A 380 -13.23 14.36 -9.83
CA LYS A 380 -13.52 14.51 -11.26
C LYS A 380 -12.43 13.92 -12.19
N ILE A 381 -11.36 13.33 -11.63
CA ILE A 381 -10.32 12.61 -12.40
C ILE A 381 -10.15 11.14 -11.96
N ALA A 382 -11.03 10.64 -11.10
CA ALA A 382 -11.14 9.20 -10.87
C ALA A 382 -11.73 8.54 -12.16
N PRO A 383 -11.22 7.39 -12.63
CA PRO A 383 -11.74 6.73 -13.83
C PRO A 383 -13.22 6.36 -13.66
N GLN A 384 -14.00 6.41 -14.73
CA GLN A 384 -15.40 5.97 -14.69
C GLN A 384 -15.49 4.44 -14.64
N VAL A 385 -14.53 3.73 -15.23
CA VAL A 385 -14.42 2.25 -15.16
C VAL A 385 -12.98 1.80 -14.89
N ALA A 386 -12.82 0.84 -13.99
CA ALA A 386 -11.60 0.04 -13.81
C ALA A 386 -11.81 -1.36 -14.40
N VAL A 387 -10.85 -1.86 -15.17
CA VAL A 387 -10.78 -3.22 -15.71
C VAL A 387 -9.59 -3.94 -15.05
N LEU A 388 -9.88 -5.04 -14.38
CA LEU A 388 -8.94 -5.87 -13.62
C LEU A 388 -8.89 -7.27 -14.23
N ASP A 389 -8.17 -7.39 -15.35
CA ASP A 389 -8.01 -8.66 -16.05
C ASP A 389 -6.68 -9.31 -15.66
N PRO A 390 -6.67 -10.48 -15.00
CA PRO A 390 -5.44 -11.18 -14.64
C PRO A 390 -4.63 -11.60 -15.86
N GLU A 391 -5.23 -11.78 -17.04
CA GLU A 391 -4.49 -12.16 -18.26
C GLU A 391 -3.48 -11.08 -18.67
N LEU A 392 -3.74 -9.80 -18.36
CA LEU A 392 -2.83 -8.67 -18.61
C LEU A 392 -1.71 -8.54 -17.56
N CYS A 393 -1.73 -9.37 -16.52
CA CYS A 393 -0.85 -9.29 -15.35
C CYS A 393 -0.10 -10.59 -15.02
N VAL A 394 -0.57 -11.74 -15.49
CA VAL A 394 -0.09 -13.05 -15.01
C VAL A 394 1.38 -13.30 -15.32
N ALA A 395 1.87 -12.77 -16.44
CA ALA A 395 3.28 -12.85 -16.85
C ALA A 395 4.18 -11.72 -16.30
N LEU A 396 3.75 -11.00 -15.25
CA LEU A 396 4.56 -9.94 -14.62
C LEU A 396 5.83 -10.52 -14.00
N PRO A 397 7.05 -10.09 -14.42
CA PRO A 397 8.28 -10.55 -13.79
C PRO A 397 8.32 -10.18 -12.30
N VAL A 398 8.81 -11.07 -11.43
CA VAL A 398 8.88 -10.86 -9.97
C VAL A 398 9.56 -9.53 -9.57
N ALA A 399 10.54 -9.06 -10.34
CA ALA A 399 11.22 -7.78 -10.14
C ALA A 399 10.32 -6.54 -10.33
N VAL A 400 9.14 -6.71 -10.93
CA VAL A 400 8.04 -5.73 -11.00
C VAL A 400 6.93 -6.16 -10.03
N GLY A 401 6.43 -7.40 -10.18
CA GLY A 401 5.30 -7.95 -9.43
C GLY A 401 5.44 -7.82 -7.92
N GLY A 402 6.53 -8.35 -7.35
CA GLY A 402 6.78 -8.34 -5.90
C GLY A 402 6.81 -6.92 -5.32
N PRO A 403 7.64 -6.01 -5.86
CA PRO A 403 7.63 -4.60 -5.49
C PRO A 403 6.26 -3.91 -5.67
N THR A 404 5.45 -4.26 -6.67
CA THR A 404 4.08 -3.70 -6.79
C THR A 404 3.09 -4.28 -5.78
N GLY A 405 3.17 -5.58 -5.44
CA GLY A 405 2.33 -6.15 -4.39
C GLY A 405 2.65 -5.60 -3.01
N MET A 406 3.93 -5.34 -2.72
CA MET A 406 4.34 -4.63 -1.50
C MET A 406 3.97 -3.13 -1.52
N ASP A 407 3.77 -2.53 -2.69
CA ASP A 407 3.17 -1.20 -2.86
C ASP A 407 1.70 -1.24 -2.40
N ALA A 408 0.89 -2.19 -2.90
CA ALA A 408 -0.48 -2.40 -2.44
C ALA A 408 -0.56 -2.73 -0.94
N LEU A 409 0.39 -3.50 -0.40
CA LEU A 409 0.44 -3.79 1.03
C LEU A 409 0.73 -2.54 1.86
N THR A 410 1.65 -1.70 1.37
CA THR A 410 1.93 -0.38 1.96
C THR A 410 0.68 0.49 1.93
N HIS A 411 0.00 0.56 0.77
CA HIS A 411 -1.25 1.31 0.62
C HIS A 411 -2.30 0.89 1.65
N ALA A 412 -2.50 -0.42 1.83
CA ALA A 412 -3.49 -0.96 2.75
C ALA A 412 -3.10 -0.76 4.23
N ILE A 413 -1.87 -1.09 4.64
CA ILE A 413 -1.39 -0.91 6.03
C ILE A 413 -1.38 0.58 6.42
N GLU A 414 -0.93 1.47 5.53
CA GLU A 414 -0.97 2.90 5.80
C GLU A 414 -2.39 3.46 5.81
N SER A 415 -3.33 2.96 4.98
CA SER A 415 -4.74 3.36 5.06
C SER A 415 -5.40 2.87 6.36
N TYR A 416 -5.20 1.61 6.72
CA TYR A 416 -5.79 0.96 7.89
C TYR A 416 -5.38 1.59 9.22
N THR A 417 -4.11 2.00 9.36
CA THR A 417 -3.55 2.44 10.64
C THR A 417 -3.70 3.93 10.94
N ASN A 418 -3.87 4.79 9.93
CA ASN A 418 -3.72 6.26 10.05
C ASN A 418 -4.85 6.99 10.82
N LEU A 419 -4.70 8.32 10.96
CA LEU A 419 -5.60 9.21 11.71
C LEU A 419 -6.92 9.57 10.98
N MET A 420 -7.05 9.25 9.70
CA MET A 420 -8.27 9.41 8.89
C MET A 420 -9.01 8.09 8.64
N ALA A 421 -8.53 6.98 9.22
CA ALA A 421 -9.19 5.68 9.11
C ALA A 421 -10.62 5.71 9.69
N THR A 422 -11.53 5.03 8.99
CA THR A 422 -12.95 4.86 9.32
C THR A 422 -13.34 3.38 9.20
N PRO A 423 -14.41 2.89 9.84
CA PRO A 423 -14.82 1.48 9.72
C PRO A 423 -14.99 0.97 8.28
N LEU A 424 -15.41 1.81 7.34
CA LEU A 424 -15.52 1.44 5.92
C LEU A 424 -14.14 1.23 5.28
N THR A 425 -13.24 2.20 5.43
CA THR A 425 -11.87 2.11 4.89
C THR A 425 -11.07 1.02 5.59
N GLU A 426 -11.33 0.77 6.87
CA GLU A 426 -10.67 -0.25 7.67
C GLU A 426 -11.04 -1.67 7.21
N SER A 427 -12.33 -1.96 7.00
CA SER A 427 -12.76 -3.25 6.45
C SER A 427 -12.18 -3.52 5.06
N ILE A 428 -12.16 -2.51 4.18
CA ILE A 428 -11.62 -2.64 2.82
C ILE A 428 -10.10 -2.85 2.86
N ALA A 429 -9.38 -2.07 3.67
CA ALA A 429 -7.93 -2.18 3.79
C ALA A 429 -7.49 -3.50 4.45
N LEU A 430 -8.21 -4.00 5.47
CA LEU A 430 -7.87 -5.26 6.12
C LEU A 430 -8.09 -6.46 5.17
N GLY A 431 -9.18 -6.46 4.39
CA GLY A 431 -9.40 -7.46 3.34
C GLY A 431 -8.33 -7.42 2.23
N ALA A 432 -7.81 -6.24 1.89
CA ALA A 432 -6.70 -6.12 0.95
C ALA A 432 -5.40 -6.73 1.53
N ILE A 433 -5.12 -6.51 2.82
CA ILE A 433 -3.96 -7.11 3.53
C ILE A 433 -4.08 -8.64 3.54
N GLU A 434 -5.29 -9.16 3.80
CA GLU A 434 -5.57 -10.59 3.80
C GLU A 434 -5.30 -11.25 2.44
N LEU A 435 -5.88 -10.71 1.36
CA LEU A 435 -5.65 -11.21 0.01
C LEU A 435 -4.16 -11.12 -0.41
N ILE A 436 -3.45 -10.07 -0.02
CA ILE A 436 -2.01 -9.93 -0.32
C ILE A 436 -1.19 -10.98 0.45
N GLY A 437 -1.48 -11.19 1.73
CA GLY A 437 -0.82 -12.21 2.55
C GLY A 437 -1.00 -13.62 2.00
N GLN A 438 -2.17 -13.92 1.45
CA GLN A 438 -2.52 -15.21 0.85
C GLN A 438 -1.94 -15.41 -0.56
N HIS A 439 -1.98 -14.39 -1.43
CA HIS A 439 -1.77 -14.58 -2.87
C HIS A 439 -0.47 -13.99 -3.46
N LEU A 440 0.19 -13.00 -2.83
CA LEU A 440 1.33 -12.30 -3.44
C LEU A 440 2.49 -13.23 -3.79
N ARG A 441 2.84 -14.15 -2.88
CA ARG A 441 3.93 -15.12 -3.09
C ARG A 441 3.64 -16.00 -4.32
N THR A 442 2.41 -16.50 -4.46
CA THR A 442 1.99 -17.34 -5.59
C THR A 442 1.97 -16.56 -6.91
N ALA A 443 1.40 -15.35 -6.91
CA ALA A 443 1.32 -14.47 -8.07
C ALA A 443 2.68 -13.92 -8.56
N CYS A 444 3.75 -14.13 -7.78
CA CYS A 444 5.13 -13.77 -8.13
C CYS A 444 6.03 -14.98 -8.43
N ALA A 445 5.60 -16.20 -8.10
CA ALA A 445 6.42 -17.41 -8.26
C ALA A 445 6.35 -17.99 -9.69
N ASN A 446 5.21 -17.84 -10.36
CA ASN A 446 4.84 -18.49 -11.61
C ASN A 446 4.16 -17.49 -12.55
N ASP A 447 4.28 -17.69 -13.86
CA ASP A 447 3.73 -16.83 -14.93
C ASP A 447 2.35 -17.27 -15.45
N TYR A 448 1.66 -18.16 -14.72
CA TYR A 448 0.39 -18.78 -15.12
C TYR A 448 -0.70 -18.80 -14.01
N GLU A 449 -0.44 -18.24 -12.83
CA GLU A 449 -1.33 -18.35 -11.65
C GLU A 449 -2.47 -17.32 -11.65
N LEU A 450 -3.34 -17.39 -12.67
CA LEU A 450 -4.43 -16.43 -12.91
C LEU A 450 -5.29 -16.13 -11.68
N GLU A 451 -5.61 -17.13 -10.84
CA GLU A 451 -6.40 -16.93 -9.61
C GLU A 451 -5.65 -16.04 -8.60
N ALA A 452 -4.37 -16.31 -8.34
CA ALA A 452 -3.55 -15.48 -7.45
C ALA A 452 -3.34 -14.08 -8.02
N THR A 453 -3.18 -13.95 -9.35
CA THR A 453 -3.11 -12.67 -10.04
C THR A 453 -4.41 -11.86 -9.93
N GLU A 454 -5.59 -12.49 -10.05
CA GLU A 454 -6.87 -11.80 -9.88
C GLU A 454 -7.05 -11.31 -8.44
N GLN A 455 -6.76 -12.16 -7.45
CA GLN A 455 -6.86 -11.75 -6.04
C GLN A 455 -5.89 -10.61 -5.70
N MET A 456 -4.68 -10.59 -6.29
CA MET A 456 -3.74 -9.48 -6.17
C MET A 456 -4.24 -8.19 -6.85
N LEU A 457 -4.87 -8.28 -8.02
CA LEU A 457 -5.51 -7.13 -8.68
C LEU A 457 -6.68 -6.57 -7.85
N LEU A 458 -7.53 -7.45 -7.32
CA LEU A 458 -8.63 -7.08 -6.41
C LEU A 458 -8.10 -6.41 -5.15
N ALA A 459 -7.02 -6.93 -4.54
CA ALA A 459 -6.41 -6.34 -3.36
C ALA A 459 -5.75 -4.98 -3.63
N SER A 460 -5.06 -4.79 -4.77
CA SER A 460 -4.56 -3.50 -5.24
C SER A 460 -5.70 -2.48 -5.37
N CYS A 461 -6.79 -2.88 -6.03
CA CYS A 461 -7.97 -2.05 -6.22
C CYS A 461 -8.62 -1.69 -4.87
N MET A 462 -8.80 -2.65 -3.96
CA MET A 462 -9.34 -2.43 -2.61
C MET A 462 -8.47 -1.47 -1.80
N ALA A 463 -7.15 -1.66 -1.79
CA ALA A 463 -6.22 -0.72 -1.16
C ALA A 463 -6.38 0.68 -1.76
N GLY A 464 -6.50 0.80 -3.08
CA GLY A 464 -6.83 2.02 -3.82
C GLY A 464 -8.11 2.70 -3.33
N MET A 465 -9.21 1.96 -3.18
CA MET A 465 -10.48 2.49 -2.66
C MET A 465 -10.35 3.04 -1.24
N ALA A 466 -9.56 2.38 -0.38
CA ALA A 466 -9.36 2.78 1.01
C ALA A 466 -8.47 4.04 1.13
N PHE A 467 -7.27 4.02 0.53
CA PHE A 467 -6.33 5.15 0.64
C PHE A 467 -6.81 6.42 -0.07
N SER A 468 -7.70 6.28 -1.07
CA SER A 468 -8.39 7.41 -1.71
C SER A 468 -9.17 8.29 -0.73
N GLN A 469 -9.69 7.72 0.36
CA GLN A 469 -10.36 8.49 1.41
C GLN A 469 -9.37 8.96 2.48
N THR A 470 -8.47 8.08 2.93
CA THR A 470 -7.66 8.31 4.14
C THR A 470 -6.33 9.03 3.91
N ARG A 471 -5.84 9.08 2.67
CA ARG A 471 -4.41 9.24 2.35
C ARG A 471 -3.57 8.08 2.91
N LEU A 472 -2.26 8.29 2.92
CA LEU A 472 -1.19 7.34 3.28
C LEU A 472 -0.35 7.94 4.42
N GLY A 473 0.77 7.32 4.79
CA GLY A 473 1.56 7.68 5.99
C GLY A 473 3.02 8.02 5.71
N ASN A 474 3.89 7.69 6.68
CA ASN A 474 5.31 7.98 6.62
C ASN A 474 6.07 7.19 5.54
N VAL A 475 5.63 5.97 5.15
CA VAL A 475 6.31 5.19 4.10
C VAL A 475 6.26 5.97 2.79
N HIS A 476 5.08 6.42 2.38
CA HIS A 476 4.92 7.28 1.21
C HIS A 476 5.57 8.65 1.36
N ALA A 477 5.51 9.26 2.55
CA ALA A 477 6.24 10.50 2.79
C ALA A 477 7.76 10.36 2.56
N MET A 478 8.34 9.22 2.91
CA MET A 478 9.76 8.91 2.75
C MET A 478 10.12 8.44 1.33
N SER A 479 9.27 7.64 0.67
CA SER A 479 9.58 7.04 -0.63
C SER A 479 9.49 8.04 -1.80
N HIS A 480 8.60 9.04 -1.71
CA HIS A 480 8.46 10.09 -2.74
C HIS A 480 9.80 10.82 -3.02
N PRO A 481 10.50 11.41 -2.03
CA PRO A 481 11.79 12.06 -2.28
C PRO A 481 12.92 11.06 -2.57
N VAL A 482 12.86 9.81 -2.10
CA VAL A 482 13.83 8.75 -2.46
C VAL A 482 13.76 8.46 -3.96
N GLY A 483 12.56 8.21 -4.50
CA GLY A 483 12.37 7.98 -5.94
C GLY A 483 12.75 9.22 -6.77
N ALA A 484 12.40 10.42 -6.32
CA ALA A 484 12.67 11.66 -7.05
C ALA A 484 14.14 12.13 -7.03
N GLN A 485 14.92 11.80 -5.97
CA GLN A 485 16.33 12.24 -5.83
C GLN A 485 17.35 11.15 -6.19
N PHE A 486 16.99 9.86 -6.04
CA PHE A 486 17.90 8.73 -6.28
C PHE A 486 17.45 7.80 -7.41
N GLY A 487 16.25 8.00 -7.99
CA GLY A 487 15.74 7.21 -9.12
C GLY A 487 15.23 5.82 -8.74
N VAL A 488 15.11 5.50 -7.44
CA VAL A 488 14.64 4.20 -6.94
C VAL A 488 13.19 3.95 -7.39
N HIS A 489 12.88 2.71 -7.80
CA HIS A 489 11.52 2.30 -8.14
C HIS A 489 10.57 2.45 -6.94
N HIS A 490 9.33 2.90 -7.19
CA HIS A 490 8.42 3.33 -6.11
C HIS A 490 8.11 2.19 -5.12
N GLY A 491 7.66 1.05 -5.64
CA GLY A 491 7.36 -0.14 -4.84
C GLY A 491 8.59 -0.69 -4.11
N ILE A 492 9.80 -0.59 -4.69
CA ILE A 492 11.04 -1.00 -4.00
C ILE A 492 11.32 -0.08 -2.80
N ALA A 493 11.20 1.24 -2.99
CA ALA A 493 11.38 2.19 -1.90
C ALA A 493 10.32 2.00 -0.80
N ASN A 494 9.05 1.80 -1.16
CA ASN A 494 7.97 1.53 -0.22
C ASN A 494 8.19 0.21 0.55
N ALA A 495 8.48 -0.89 -0.15
CA ALA A 495 8.72 -2.21 0.43
C ALA A 495 9.88 -2.21 1.44
N ILE A 496 11.01 -1.57 1.10
CA ILE A 496 12.15 -1.38 2.02
C ILE A 496 11.71 -0.59 3.26
N LEU A 497 11.00 0.53 3.08
CA LEU A 497 10.66 1.46 4.16
C LEU A 497 9.55 0.95 5.08
N LEU A 498 8.61 0.16 4.57
CA LEU A 498 7.41 -0.30 5.26
C LEU A 498 7.69 -0.88 6.65
N PRO A 499 8.50 -1.94 6.84
CA PRO A 499 8.68 -2.55 8.15
C PRO A 499 9.36 -1.60 9.16
N HIS A 500 10.24 -0.69 8.72
CA HIS A 500 10.86 0.30 9.61
C HIS A 500 9.86 1.36 10.09
N VAL A 501 8.90 1.75 9.25
CA VAL A 501 7.81 2.66 9.62
C VAL A 501 6.77 1.94 10.49
N MET A 502 6.49 0.66 10.24
CA MET A 502 5.66 -0.16 11.12
C MET A 502 6.29 -0.27 12.52
N ASP A 503 7.58 -0.59 12.65
CA ASP A 503 8.32 -0.62 13.93
C ASP A 503 8.20 0.68 14.75
N PHE A 504 8.13 1.83 14.06
CA PHE A 504 7.94 3.16 14.64
C PHE A 504 6.48 3.41 15.04
N ASN A 505 5.52 3.08 14.15
CA ASN A 505 4.09 3.29 14.34
C ASN A 505 3.44 2.30 15.33
N LEU A 506 4.05 1.13 15.56
CA LEU A 506 3.55 0.00 16.37
C LEU A 506 2.94 0.45 17.71
N GLN A 507 3.67 1.28 18.46
CA GLN A 507 3.24 1.75 19.79
C GLN A 507 1.98 2.63 19.77
N ALA A 508 1.60 3.20 18.63
CA ALA A 508 0.39 4.03 18.51
C ALA A 508 -0.87 3.21 18.13
N ARG A 509 -0.72 1.93 17.73
CA ARG A 509 -1.77 1.13 17.07
C ARG A 509 -1.66 -0.38 17.35
N LEU A 510 -1.26 -0.78 18.56
CA LEU A 510 -0.96 -2.18 18.92
C LEU A 510 -2.01 -3.20 18.43
N ALA A 511 -3.28 -3.03 18.82
CA ALA A 511 -4.37 -3.92 18.38
C ALA A 511 -4.45 -4.06 16.85
N LYS A 512 -4.49 -2.93 16.12
CA LYS A 512 -4.49 -2.90 14.65
C LYS A 512 -3.27 -3.58 14.02
N PHE A 513 -2.10 -3.56 14.67
CA PHE A 513 -0.95 -4.33 14.18
C PHE A 513 -1.06 -5.83 14.52
N GLY A 514 -1.80 -6.22 15.55
CA GLY A 514 -2.24 -7.61 15.75
C GLY A 514 -3.22 -8.07 14.66
N ASP A 515 -4.19 -7.22 14.29
CA ASP A 515 -5.14 -7.49 13.20
C ASP A 515 -4.42 -7.66 11.85
N ILE A 516 -3.40 -6.83 11.57
CA ILE A 516 -2.50 -6.99 10.41
C ILE A 516 -1.75 -8.33 10.44
N ALA A 517 -1.28 -8.78 11.61
CA ALA A 517 -0.57 -10.06 11.72
C ALA A 517 -1.49 -11.24 11.36
N GLN A 518 -2.72 -11.25 11.88
CA GLN A 518 -3.73 -12.26 11.55
C GLN A 518 -4.06 -12.27 10.05
N ALA A 519 -4.28 -11.10 9.45
CA ALA A 519 -4.55 -10.97 8.02
C ALA A 519 -3.36 -11.47 7.15
N LEU A 520 -2.11 -11.26 7.59
CA LEU A 520 -0.92 -11.80 6.93
C LEU A 520 -0.64 -13.29 7.26
N GLY A 521 -1.57 -13.99 7.91
CA GLY A 521 -1.54 -15.43 8.14
C GLY A 521 -0.85 -15.89 9.44
N GLU A 522 -0.50 -14.99 10.35
CA GLU A 522 0.18 -15.33 11.60
C GLU A 522 -0.81 -15.74 12.71
N ASP A 523 -0.45 -16.78 13.48
CA ASP A 523 -1.20 -17.21 14.66
C ASP A 523 -0.89 -16.28 15.86
N THR A 524 -1.86 -15.46 16.24
CA THR A 524 -1.75 -14.54 17.39
C THR A 524 -2.40 -15.06 18.68
N ASP A 525 -2.95 -16.28 18.70
CA ASP A 525 -3.77 -16.75 19.83
C ASP A 525 -2.93 -16.90 21.12
N GLY A 526 -3.34 -16.19 22.17
CA GLY A 526 -2.63 -16.17 23.46
C GLY A 526 -1.37 -15.29 23.50
N LEU A 527 -1.06 -14.53 22.44
CA LEU A 527 -0.02 -13.49 22.48
C LEU A 527 -0.50 -12.24 23.23
N SER A 528 0.43 -11.36 23.61
CA SER A 528 0.08 -9.98 23.98
C SER A 528 -0.08 -9.12 22.72
N ASP A 529 -0.86 -8.04 22.79
CA ASP A 529 -1.03 -7.06 21.71
C ASP A 529 0.33 -6.58 21.15
N TYR A 530 1.35 -6.47 22.01
CA TYR A 530 2.70 -6.08 21.60
C TYR A 530 3.41 -7.20 20.84
N ASP A 531 3.33 -8.44 21.29
CA ASP A 531 3.95 -9.58 20.59
C ASP A 531 3.27 -9.86 19.24
N ALA A 532 1.94 -9.81 19.19
CA ALA A 532 1.16 -9.90 17.96
C ALA A 532 1.50 -8.76 16.98
N ALA A 533 1.58 -7.52 17.46
CA ALA A 533 1.98 -6.38 16.64
C ALA A 533 3.41 -6.50 16.09
N CYS A 534 4.33 -7.18 16.81
CA CYS A 534 5.67 -7.44 16.30
C CYS A 534 5.68 -8.49 15.17
N LEU A 535 4.78 -9.48 15.21
CA LEU A 535 4.67 -10.48 14.13
C LEU A 535 4.27 -9.85 12.79
N ALA A 536 3.39 -8.84 12.78
CA ALA A 536 3.07 -8.11 11.54
C ALA A 536 4.30 -7.49 10.89
N VAL A 537 5.24 -6.95 11.68
CA VAL A 537 6.48 -6.39 11.13
C VAL A 537 7.41 -7.49 10.62
N GLU A 538 7.55 -8.58 11.37
CA GLU A 538 8.40 -9.72 10.99
C GLU A 538 7.90 -10.41 9.70
N GLN A 539 6.59 -10.62 9.56
CA GLN A 539 5.99 -11.22 8.36
C GLN A 539 6.08 -10.29 7.14
N VAL A 540 6.07 -8.97 7.33
CA VAL A 540 6.40 -8.01 6.25
C VAL A 540 7.89 -8.07 5.87
N ARG A 541 8.80 -8.32 6.82
CA ARG A 541 10.23 -8.56 6.51
C ARG A 541 10.41 -9.87 5.74
N GLN A 542 9.75 -10.95 6.18
CA GLN A 542 9.74 -12.24 5.48
C GLN A 542 9.16 -12.11 4.06
N LEU A 543 8.10 -11.33 3.85
CA LEU A 543 7.56 -11.04 2.51
C LEU A 543 8.58 -10.35 1.60
N ASN A 544 9.36 -9.38 2.10
CA ASN A 544 10.44 -8.76 1.32
C ASN A 544 11.52 -9.80 0.93
N ASP A 545 11.97 -10.61 1.90
CA ASP A 545 13.01 -11.62 1.69
C ASP A 545 12.55 -12.69 0.67
N ASP A 546 11.31 -13.18 0.79
CA ASP A 546 10.71 -14.18 -0.11
C ASP A 546 10.57 -13.67 -1.55
N LEU A 547 10.37 -12.35 -1.73
CA LEU A 547 10.26 -11.68 -3.03
C LEU A 547 11.61 -11.18 -3.58
N GLY A 548 12.72 -11.42 -2.87
CA GLY A 548 14.06 -10.97 -3.26
C GLY A 548 14.24 -9.45 -3.26
N ILE A 549 13.43 -8.73 -2.48
CA ILE A 549 13.47 -7.28 -2.35
C ILE A 549 14.69 -6.90 -1.48
N PRO A 550 15.49 -5.86 -1.83
CA PRO A 550 16.63 -5.45 -1.01
C PRO A 550 16.25 -5.13 0.43
N GLY A 551 17.15 -5.37 1.38
CA GLY A 551 16.88 -5.15 2.80
C GLY A 551 17.03 -3.69 3.23
N GLN A 552 17.90 -2.91 2.56
CA GLN A 552 18.16 -1.50 2.88
C GLN A 552 18.26 -0.60 1.64
N LEU A 553 17.91 0.67 1.80
CA LEU A 553 17.94 1.70 0.77
C LEU A 553 19.35 1.94 0.18
N ARG A 554 20.44 1.60 0.91
CA ARG A 554 21.81 1.65 0.35
C ARG A 554 22.04 0.66 -0.79
N GLU A 555 21.35 -0.49 -0.78
CA GLU A 555 21.40 -1.48 -1.85
C GLU A 555 20.69 -0.95 -3.10
N ALA A 556 19.66 -0.12 -2.91
CA ALA A 556 19.03 0.70 -3.96
C ALA A 556 19.80 2.01 -4.29
N GLY A 557 21.03 2.19 -3.80
CA GLY A 557 21.91 3.32 -4.13
C GLY A 557 21.72 4.61 -3.32
N VAL A 558 20.84 4.63 -2.31
CA VAL A 558 20.66 5.79 -1.42
C VAL A 558 21.86 5.93 -0.49
N LYS A 559 22.30 7.18 -0.26
CA LYS A 559 23.52 7.48 0.52
C LYS A 559 23.16 8.11 1.87
N VAL A 560 23.88 7.74 2.93
CA VAL A 560 23.75 8.33 4.28
C VAL A 560 23.84 9.86 4.27
N SER A 561 24.68 10.44 3.39
CA SER A 561 24.78 11.89 3.20
C SER A 561 23.48 12.56 2.72
N GLY A 562 22.56 11.80 2.12
CA GLY A 562 21.24 12.27 1.68
C GLY A 562 20.21 12.39 2.80
N VAL A 563 20.41 11.76 3.97
CA VAL A 563 19.44 11.68 5.07
C VAL A 563 18.85 13.06 5.44
N ALA A 564 19.69 14.09 5.54
CA ALA A 564 19.24 15.43 5.94
C ALA A 564 18.32 16.10 4.89
N ALA A 565 18.59 15.88 3.60
CA ALA A 565 17.77 16.39 2.50
C ALA A 565 16.47 15.59 2.35
N LEU A 566 16.57 14.26 2.36
CA LEU A 566 15.44 13.34 2.31
C LEU A 566 14.46 13.59 3.47
N SER A 567 14.96 13.71 4.70
CA SER A 567 14.12 13.98 5.88
C SER A 567 13.38 15.31 5.76
N LYS A 568 14.06 16.37 5.27
CA LYS A 568 13.45 17.69 5.10
C LYS A 568 12.36 17.67 4.01
N ALA A 569 12.57 16.92 2.92
CA ALA A 569 11.56 16.75 1.87
C ALA A 569 10.38 15.88 2.33
N ALA A 570 10.64 14.77 3.01
CA ALA A 570 9.59 13.89 3.55
C ALA A 570 8.65 14.62 4.51
N MET A 571 9.20 15.48 5.40
CA MET A 571 8.43 16.33 6.31
C MET A 571 7.56 17.40 5.61
N GLN A 572 7.66 17.59 4.29
CA GLN A 572 6.75 18.44 3.51
C GLN A 572 5.52 17.67 2.99
N SER A 573 5.52 16.33 3.06
CA SER A 573 4.40 15.51 2.59
C SER A 573 3.18 15.65 3.50
N GLY A 574 2.00 15.80 2.89
CA GLY A 574 0.71 15.80 3.60
C GLY A 574 0.42 14.50 4.35
N ASN A 575 1.08 13.39 4.00
CA ASN A 575 0.88 12.08 4.61
C ASN A 575 1.44 12.02 6.05
N VAL A 576 2.52 12.75 6.35
CA VAL A 576 3.08 12.86 7.71
C VAL A 576 2.07 13.42 8.71
N ARG A 577 1.13 14.25 8.25
CA ARG A 577 0.08 14.84 9.10
C ARG A 577 -1.01 13.86 9.53
N VAL A 578 -1.14 12.72 8.87
CA VAL A 578 -2.15 11.69 9.18
C VAL A 578 -1.53 10.38 9.66
N ASN A 579 -0.21 10.23 9.60
CA ASN A 579 0.51 9.08 10.18
C ASN A 579 0.12 8.89 11.67
N PRO A 580 -0.17 7.67 12.14
CA PRO A 580 -0.80 7.45 13.45
C PRO A 580 0.08 7.84 14.65
N ARG A 581 1.41 7.88 14.45
CA ARG A 581 2.37 8.44 15.40
C ARG A 581 2.81 9.82 14.92
N GLN A 582 2.71 10.83 15.79
CA GLN A 582 3.27 12.14 15.52
C GLN A 582 4.77 12.01 15.22
N THR A 583 5.23 12.61 14.13
CA THR A 583 6.58 12.44 13.60
C THR A 583 7.31 13.78 13.59
N THR A 584 8.47 13.86 14.23
CA THR A 584 9.36 15.01 14.18
C THR A 584 10.38 14.87 13.03
N LEU A 585 11.10 15.96 12.74
CA LEU A 585 12.21 15.91 11.78
C LEU A 585 13.34 14.96 12.23
N ASP A 586 13.52 14.75 13.54
CA ASP A 586 14.56 13.87 14.07
C ASP A 586 14.11 12.39 14.13
N ASP A 587 12.82 12.12 14.33
CA ASP A 587 12.23 10.81 14.03
C ASP A 587 12.45 10.45 12.55
N MET A 588 12.17 11.39 11.64
CA MET A 588 12.32 11.19 10.19
C MET A 588 13.79 10.91 9.79
N LYS A 589 14.76 11.63 10.37
CA LYS A 589 16.21 11.32 10.21
C LYS A 589 16.54 9.92 10.73
N THR A 590 15.94 9.52 11.85
CA THR A 590 16.21 8.23 12.50
C THR A 590 15.62 7.06 11.69
N LEU A 591 14.41 7.23 11.15
CA LEU A 591 13.81 6.30 10.18
C LEU A 591 14.72 6.12 8.95
N PHE A 592 15.15 7.21 8.31
CA PHE A 592 16.07 7.13 7.17
C PHE A 592 17.43 6.48 7.53
N ARG A 593 18.00 6.76 8.71
CA ARG A 593 19.23 6.09 9.17
C ARG A 593 19.05 4.61 9.48
N THR A 594 17.85 4.17 9.86
CA THR A 594 17.57 2.76 10.18
C THR A 594 17.30 1.94 8.91
N ALA A 595 16.91 2.60 7.82
CA ALA A 595 16.61 1.98 6.53
C ALA A 595 17.75 2.12 5.47
N ILE A 596 18.90 2.72 5.81
CA ILE A 596 20.06 2.89 4.91
C ILE A 596 21.23 2.01 5.38
#